data_AF-A0A8T4Q5F4-F1
#
_entry.id   AF-A0A8T4Q5F4-F1
#
_cell.length_a   1.000
_cell.length_b   1.000
_cell.length_c   1.000
_cell.angle_alpha   90.00
_cell.angle_beta   90.00
_cell.angle_gamma   90.00
#
_symmetry.space_group_name_H-M   'P 1'
#
loop_
_entity.id
_entity.type
_entity.pdbx_description
1 polymer ?
#
loop_
_entity_poly.entity_id
_entity_poly.type
_entity_poly.pdbx_seq_one_letter_code
_entity_poly.pdbx_strand_id
1 'polypeptide(L)' 'MANMTLAIPEKLHKEMMAHSELKWSDVARQAFEKKIRELHWMEKLLSKSTLTESDAEEIGHKIKHEIRKRFVK' A
#
# COMPACT_ATOMS: atom_id res chain seq x y z
N MET A 1 -27.07 1.79 -1.78
CA MET A 1 -25.85 2.42 -1.23
C MET A 1 -25.84 2.22 0.27
N ALA A 2 -24.68 1.91 0.85
CA ALA A 2 -24.51 1.85 2.30
C ALA A 2 -23.96 3.18 2.81
N ASN A 3 -24.39 3.60 4.00
CA ASN A 3 -23.90 4.82 4.64
C ASN A 3 -22.82 4.45 5.66
N MET A 4 -21.75 5.24 5.69
CA MET A 4 -20.64 5.08 6.63
C MET A 4 -20.31 6.45 7.23
N THR A 5 -20.19 6.50 8.56
CA THR A 5 -19.75 7.67 9.30
C THR A 5 -18.32 7.42 9.77
N LEU A 6 -17.43 8.40 9.56
CA LEU A 6 -16.03 8.30 9.92
C LEU A 6 -15.62 9.51 10.76
N ALA A 7 -14.93 9.26 11.86
CA ALA A 7 -14.29 10.32 12.63
C ALA A 7 -12.95 10.68 11.97
N ILE A 8 -12.70 11.97 11.79
CA ILE A 8 -11.44 12.49 11.27
C ILE A 8 -10.84 13.50 12.25
N PRO A 9 -9.50 13.68 12.27
CA PRO A 9 -8.86 14.69 13.09
C PRO A 9 -9.40 16.09 12.78
N GLU A 10 -9.60 16.91 13.81
CA GLU A 10 -10.19 18.26 13.66
C GLU A 10 -9.38 19.15 12.71
N LYS A 11 -8.05 19.05 12.75
CA LYS A 11 -7.17 19.77 11.84
C LYS A 11 -7.45 19.41 10.37
N LEU A 12 -7.58 18.13 10.07
CA LEU A 12 -7.88 17.65 8.72
C LEU A 12 -9.26 18.14 8.27
N HIS A 13 -10.26 18.10 9.15
CA HIS A 13 -11.59 18.63 8.84
C HIS A 13 -11.57 20.11 8.48
N LYS A 14 -10.78 20.93 9.20
CA LYS A 14 -10.60 22.36 8.88
C LYS A 14 -9.98 22.57 7.50
N GLU A 15 -8.94 21.80 7.16
CA GLU A 15 -8.32 21.84 5.82
C GLU A 15 -9.30 21.41 4.73
N MET A 16 -10.10 20.36 4.98
CA MET A 16 -11.13 19.91 4.04
C MET A 16 -12.22 20.96 3.82
N MET A 17 -12.65 21.65 4.88
CA MET A 17 -13.63 22.74 4.79
C MET A 17 -13.11 23.95 4.01
N ALA A 18 -11.81 24.25 4.10
CA ALA A 18 -11.18 25.30 3.30
C ALA A 18 -11.24 25.01 1.78
N HIS A 19 -11.32 23.73 1.41
CA HIS A 19 -11.43 23.24 0.04
C HIS A 19 -12.82 22.66 -0.25
N SER A 20 -13.86 23.49 -0.02
CA SER A 20 -15.26 23.11 -0.21
C SER A 20 -15.68 22.84 -1.67
N GLU A 21 -14.85 23.24 -2.64
CA GLU A 21 -15.03 22.95 -4.06
C GLU A 21 -14.94 21.45 -4.40
N LEU A 22 -14.34 20.67 -3.51
CA LEU A 22 -14.16 19.23 -3.69
C LEU A 22 -15.30 18.42 -3.06
N LYS A 23 -15.76 17.40 -3.80
CA LYS A 23 -16.68 16.39 -3.27
C LYS A 23 -15.91 15.34 -2.47
N TRP A 24 -15.68 15.62 -1.19
CA TRP A 24 -14.90 14.76 -0.30
C TRP A 24 -15.43 13.33 -0.19
N SER A 25 -16.74 13.11 -0.34
CA SER A 25 -17.33 11.77 -0.40
C SER A 25 -16.87 10.96 -1.62
N ASP A 26 -16.65 11.62 -2.76
CA ASP A 26 -16.16 10.97 -3.97
C ASP A 26 -14.66 10.66 -3.85
N VAL A 27 -13.89 11.58 -3.29
CA VAL A 27 -12.46 11.36 -2.98
C VAL A 27 -12.29 10.17 -2.04
N ALA A 28 -13.09 10.11 -0.96
CA ALA A 28 -13.06 9.01 -0.02
C ALA A 28 -13.40 7.67 -0.70
N ARG A 29 -14.45 7.64 -1.54
CA ARG A 29 -14.83 6.42 -2.28
C ARG A 29 -13.71 5.92 -3.16
N GLN A 30 -13.07 6.80 -3.93
CA GLN A 30 -11.95 6.42 -4.80
C GLN A 30 -10.75 5.90 -3.99
N ALA A 31 -10.45 6.53 -2.85
CA ALA A 31 -9.37 6.08 -1.97
C ALA A 31 -9.66 4.69 -1.40
N PHE A 32 -10.88 4.42 -0.94
CA PHE A 32 -11.27 3.11 -0.42
C PHE A 32 -11.20 2.03 -1.50
N GLU A 33 -11.76 2.29 -2.69
CA GLU A 33 -11.70 1.32 -3.78
C GLU A 33 -10.26 1.02 -4.21
N LYS A 34 -9.40 2.05 -4.28
CA LYS A 34 -7.98 1.87 -4.59
C LYS A 34 -7.33 0.97 -3.54
N LYS A 35 -7.58 1.22 -2.26
CA LYS A 35 -6.97 0.44 -1.18
C LYS A 35 -7.43 -1.02 -1.18
N ILE A 36 -8.72 -1.26 -1.43
CA ILE A 36 -9.25 -2.64 -1.57
C ILE A 36 -8.62 -3.34 -2.78
N ARG A 37 -8.48 -2.67 -3.92
CA ARG A 37 -7.82 -3.24 -5.10
C ARG A 37 -6.36 -3.61 -4.82
N GLU A 38 -5.61 -2.75 -4.12
CA GLU A 38 -4.24 -3.04 -3.69
C GLU A 38 -4.19 -4.28 -2.79
N LEU A 39 -5.08 -4.37 -1.79
CA LEU A 39 -5.14 -5.51 -0.87
C LEU A 39 -5.46 -6.82 -1.62
N HIS A 40 -6.46 -6.83 -2.49
CA HIS A 40 -6.79 -8.02 -3.29
C HIS A 40 -5.63 -8.43 -4.21
N TRP A 41 -4.90 -7.46 -4.79
CA TRP A 41 -3.71 -7.75 -5.57
C TRP A 41 -2.61 -8.39 -4.73
N MET A 42 -2.35 -7.85 -3.54
CA MET A 42 -1.38 -8.41 -2.60
C MET A 42 -1.79 -9.82 -2.18
N GLU A 43 -3.05 -10.03 -1.79
CA GLU A 43 -3.56 -11.36 -1.44
C GLU A 43 -3.44 -12.34 -2.61
N LYS A 44 -3.75 -11.92 -3.84
CA LYS A 44 -3.60 -12.78 -5.02
C LYS A 44 -2.14 -13.16 -5.30
N LEU A 45 -1.21 -12.21 -5.13
CA LEU A 45 0.23 -12.47 -5.27
C LEU A 45 0.75 -13.37 -4.15
N LEU A 46 0.33 -13.13 -2.91
CA LEU A 46 0.82 -13.82 -1.72
C LEU A 46 0.12 -15.16 -1.46
N SER A 47 -1.10 -15.37 -1.94
CA SER A 47 -1.89 -16.61 -1.73
C SER A 47 -1.23 -17.86 -2.30
N LYS A 48 -0.31 -17.71 -3.26
CA LYS A 48 0.53 -18.80 -3.80
C LYS A 48 1.99 -18.70 -3.37
N SER A 49 2.33 -17.68 -2.59
CA SER A 49 3.67 -17.45 -2.11
C SER A 49 3.91 -18.29 -0.86
N THR A 50 4.79 -19.27 -0.95
CA THR A 50 5.37 -19.96 0.21
C THR A 50 6.60 -19.23 0.74
N LEU A 51 6.90 -18.04 0.21
CA LEU A 51 8.10 -17.27 0.54
C LEU A 51 8.08 -16.90 2.04
N THR A 52 9.02 -17.46 2.78
CA THR A 52 9.27 -17.14 4.17
C THR A 52 10.29 -16.02 4.30
N GLU A 53 10.40 -15.44 5.50
CA GLU A 53 11.41 -14.43 5.80
C GLU A 53 12.84 -14.96 5.60
N SER A 54 13.08 -16.22 5.93
CA SER A 54 14.35 -16.92 5.68
C SER A 54 14.67 -17.01 4.18
N ASP A 55 13.67 -17.27 3.34
CA ASP A 55 13.87 -17.33 1.89
C ASP A 55 14.27 -15.97 1.32
N ALA A 56 13.65 -14.89 1.82
CA ALA A 56 13.99 -13.53 1.42
C ALA A 56 15.43 -13.16 1.81
N GLU A 57 15.88 -13.56 3.00
CA GLU A 57 17.25 -13.34 3.47
C GLU A 57 18.27 -14.13 2.65
N GLU A 58 18.00 -15.41 2.35
CA GLU A 58 18.88 -16.24 1.50
C GLU A 58 19.01 -15.68 0.08
N ILE A 59 17.89 -15.25 -0.53
CA ILE A 59 17.90 -14.58 -1.84
C ILE A 59 18.73 -13.31 -1.78
N GLY A 60 18.55 -12.50 -0.73
CA GLY A 60 19.33 -11.27 -0.52
C GLY A 60 20.84 -11.52 -0.43
N HIS A 61 21.25 -12.57 0.29
CA HIS A 61 22.65 -12.97 0.38
C HIS A 61 23.21 -13.44 -0.97
N LYS A 62 22.46 -14.26 -1.72
CA LYS A 62 22.87 -14.73 -3.06
C LYS A 62 23.05 -13.56 -4.03
N ILE A 63 22.12 -12.61 -4.04
CA ILE A 63 22.21 -11.42 -4.90
C ILE A 63 23.44 -10.58 -4.54
N LYS A 64 23.68 -10.30 -3.25
CA LYS A 64 24.86 -9.54 -2.81
C LYS A 64 26.17 -10.25 -3.18
N HIS A 65 26.21 -11.57 -3.06
CA HIS A 65 27.37 -12.37 -3.43
C HIS A 65 27.69 -12.27 -4.93
N GLU A 66 26.67 -12.42 -5.79
CA GLU A 66 26.85 -12.31 -7.24
C GLU A 66 27.17 -10.88 -7.70
N ILE A 67 26.55 -9.86 -7.09
CA ILE A 67 26.93 -8.46 -7.32
C ILE A 67 28.39 -8.23 -6.95
N ARG A 68 28.84 -8.72 -5.79
CA ARG A 68 30.22 -8.59 -5.34
C ARG A 68 31.20 -9.24 -6.32
N LYS A 69 30.91 -10.45 -6.81
CA LYS A 69 31.73 -11.12 -7.84
C LYS A 69 31.82 -10.35 -9.15
N ARG A 70 30.73 -9.68 -9.55
CA ARG A 70 30.65 -9.00 -10.84
C ARG A 70 31.27 -7.60 -10.83
N PHE A 71 31.23 -6.90 -9.70
CA PHE A 71 31.63 -5.49 -9.62
C PHE A 71 32.86 -5.22 -8.73
N VAL A 72 33.32 -6.18 -7.93
CA VAL A 72 34.62 -6.08 -7.23
C VAL A 72 35.65 -6.85 -8.06
N LYS A 73 36.12 -6.19 -9.12
CA LYS A 73 37.34 -6.54 -9.85
C LYS A 73 38.27 -5.34 -9.86
#